data_AF-A0A353YX64-F1
#
_entry.id   AF-A0A353YX64-F1
#
_cell.length_a   1.000
_cell.length_b   1.000
_cell.length_c   1.000
_cell.angle_alpha   90.00
_cell.angle_beta   90.00
_cell.angle_gamma   90.00
#
_symmetry.space_group_name_H-M   'P 1'
#
loop_
_entity.id
_entity.type
_entity.pdbx_description
1 polymer ?
#
loop_
_entity_poly.entity_id
_entity_poly.type
_entity_poly.pdbx_seq_one_letter_code
_entity_poly.pdbx_strand_id
1 'polypeptide(L)'
;IALIASSISNVMLQRISEKHREKLFFKKELLSIIGIGILIALGEMIIILPFGEQLFGIAFGTEWTFSGTIAKQLMWPFLLYFISFSFTSLFLALQKVKALSVYQVINFLLILSLWWFTHLSFEKFISLFVYFNIISALLFAFLLSTVVIRYKRGLHSNV
;
A
#
# COMPACT_ATOMS: atom_id res chain seq x y z
N ILE A 1 -5.42 -9.03 5.47
CA ILE A 1 -4.76 -8.10 4.51
C ILE A 1 -3.42 -8.63 3.98
N ALA A 2 -2.40 -8.90 4.82
CA ALA A 2 -1.06 -9.29 4.36
C ALA A 2 -1.00 -10.54 3.45
N LEU A 3 -1.71 -11.62 3.80
CA LEU A 3 -1.79 -12.84 2.98
C LEU A 3 -2.48 -12.63 1.63
N ILE A 4 -3.48 -11.74 1.59
CA ILE A 4 -4.19 -11.38 0.36
C ILE A 4 -3.22 -10.58 -0.52
N ALA A 5 -2.52 -9.61 0.06
CA ALA A 5 -1.56 -8.77 -0.63
C ALA A 5 -0.41 -9.61 -1.23
N SER A 6 0.12 -10.59 -0.50
CA SER A 6 1.17 -11.49 -1.00
C SER A 6 0.66 -12.39 -2.13
N SER A 7 -0.57 -12.91 -2.01
CA SER A 7 -1.17 -13.74 -3.06
C SER A 7 -1.39 -12.95 -4.35
N ILE A 8 -1.91 -11.71 -4.23
CA ILE A 8 -2.07 -10.79 -5.36
C ILE A 8 -0.71 -10.44 -5.98
N SER A 9 0.28 -10.13 -5.15
CA SER A 9 1.63 -9.80 -5.58
C SER A 9 2.26 -10.93 -6.40
N ASN A 10 2.08 -12.19 -5.98
CA ASN A 10 2.57 -13.37 -6.71
C ASN A 10 1.89 -13.55 -8.07
N VAL A 11 0.56 -13.43 -8.13
CA VAL A 11 -0.18 -13.52 -9.40
C VAL A 11 0.21 -12.38 -10.34
N MET A 12 0.43 -11.19 -9.79
CA MET A 12 0.90 -10.03 -10.55
C MET A 12 2.30 -10.27 -11.13
N LEU A 13 3.23 -10.81 -10.33
CA LEU A 13 4.57 -11.16 -10.77
C LEU A 13 4.50 -12.09 -11.98
N GLN A 14 3.74 -13.18 -11.87
CA GLN A 14 3.61 -14.16 -12.93
C GLN A 14 3.05 -13.54 -14.22
N ARG A 15 1.89 -12.89 -14.15
CA ARG A 15 1.19 -12.35 -15.34
C ARG A 15 1.97 -11.22 -16.01
N ILE A 16 2.62 -10.35 -15.22
CA ILE A 16 3.42 -9.25 -15.77
C ILE A 16 4.71 -9.79 -16.39
N SER A 17 5.38 -10.76 -15.78
CA SER A 17 6.58 -11.37 -16.35
C SER A 17 6.31 -12.04 -17.70
N GLU A 18 5.17 -12.74 -17.84
CA GLU A 18 4.72 -13.32 -19.12
C GLU A 18 4.51 -12.24 -20.19
N LYS A 19 3.74 -11.19 -19.88
CA LYS A 19 3.52 -10.08 -20.82
C LYS A 19 4.76 -9.26 -21.11
N HIS A 20 5.67 -9.16 -20.16
CA HIS A 20 6.95 -8.48 -20.34
C HIS A 20 7.81 -9.20 -21.37
N ARG A 21 7.87 -10.54 -21.30
CA ARG A 21 8.55 -11.39 -22.30
C ARG A 21 7.95 -11.23 -23.69
N GLU A 22 6.63 -11.10 -23.77
CA GLU A 22 5.89 -10.89 -25.02
C GLU A 22 5.87 -9.43 -25.51
N LYS A 23 6.53 -8.50 -24.79
CA LYS A 23 6.51 -7.05 -25.08
C LYS A 23 5.09 -6.46 -25.16
N LEU A 24 4.15 -7.03 -24.40
CA LEU A 24 2.79 -6.54 -24.32
C LEU A 24 2.60 -5.59 -23.14
N PHE A 25 1.63 -4.70 -23.27
CA PHE A 25 1.20 -3.83 -22.19
C PHE A 25 0.18 -4.53 -21.29
N PHE A 26 0.31 -4.36 -19.97
CA PHE A 26 -0.46 -5.08 -18.94
C PHE A 26 -1.47 -4.17 -18.21
N LYS A 27 -2.12 -3.25 -18.94
CA LYS A 27 -3.09 -2.29 -18.36
C LYS A 27 -4.22 -2.96 -17.59
N LYS A 28 -4.74 -4.07 -18.12
CA LYS A 28 -5.90 -4.79 -17.57
C LYS A 28 -5.55 -5.42 -16.23
N GLU A 29 -4.37 -6.01 -16.12
CA GLU A 29 -3.84 -6.62 -14.89
C GLU A 29 -3.65 -5.55 -13.82
N LEU A 30 -3.09 -4.39 -14.19
CA LEU A 30 -2.92 -3.26 -13.29
C LEU A 30 -4.26 -2.76 -12.74
N LEU A 31 -5.24 -2.52 -13.62
CA LEU A 31 -6.58 -2.04 -13.22
C LEU A 31 -7.35 -3.07 -12.40
N SER A 32 -7.20 -4.36 -12.68
CA SER A 32 -7.85 -5.42 -11.91
C SER A 32 -7.38 -5.42 -10.45
N ILE A 33 -6.09 -5.23 -10.22
CA ILE A 33 -5.51 -5.21 -8.87
C ILE A 33 -5.92 -3.95 -8.12
N ILE A 34 -5.92 -2.79 -8.80
CA ILE A 34 -6.44 -1.53 -8.22
C ILE A 34 -7.91 -1.72 -7.83
N GLY A 35 -8.73 -2.32 -8.70
CA GLY A 35 -10.14 -2.58 -8.44
C GLY A 35 -10.36 -3.49 -7.23
N ILE A 36 -9.62 -4.59 -7.12
CA ILE A 36 -9.69 -5.48 -5.96
C ILE A 36 -9.26 -4.75 -4.68
N GLY A 37 -8.19 -3.96 -4.73
CA GLY A 37 -7.72 -3.21 -3.58
C GLY A 37 -8.72 -2.15 -3.12
N ILE A 38 -9.35 -1.43 -4.05
CA ILE A 38 -10.42 -0.49 -3.73
C ILE A 38 -11.63 -1.23 -3.12
N LEU A 39 -12.00 -2.40 -3.65
CA LEU A 39 -13.13 -3.17 -3.13
C LEU A 39 -12.88 -3.64 -1.69
N ILE A 40 -11.69 -4.18 -1.41
CA ILE A 40 -11.29 -4.57 -0.05
C ILE A 40 -11.28 -3.34 0.86
N ALA A 41 -10.72 -2.23 0.38
CA ALA A 41 -10.64 -0.99 1.15
C ALA A 41 -12.02 -0.46 1.52
N LEU A 42 -12.95 -0.44 0.57
CA LEU A 42 -14.33 -0.02 0.82
C LEU A 42 -15.04 -0.98 1.78
N GLY A 43 -14.85 -2.29 1.62
CA GLY A 43 -15.42 -3.29 2.51
C GLY A 43 -14.98 -3.10 3.96
N GLU A 44 -13.68 -2.91 4.20
CA GLU A 44 -13.14 -2.66 5.54
C GLU A 44 -13.59 -1.30 6.08
N MET A 45 -13.61 -0.27 5.25
CA MET A 45 -14.03 1.08 5.63
C MET A 45 -15.49 1.13 6.08
N ILE A 46 -16.38 0.42 5.39
CA ILE A 46 -17.81 0.32 5.72
C ILE A 46 -18.03 -0.33 7.09
N ILE A 47 -17.15 -1.25 7.49
CA ILE A 47 -17.26 -1.94 8.78
C ILE A 47 -16.60 -1.12 9.90
N ILE A 48 -15.36 -0.67 9.69
CA ILE A 48 -14.53 -0.06 10.74
C ILE A 48 -14.94 1.38 11.06
N LEU A 49 -15.30 2.21 10.07
CA LEU A 49 -15.63 3.62 10.34
C LEU A 49 -16.88 3.79 11.23
N PRO A 50 -18.04 3.17 10.92
CA PRO A 50 -19.22 3.29 11.77
C PRO A 50 -19.14 2.44 13.03
N PHE A 51 -18.60 1.21 12.96
CA PHE A 51 -18.70 0.25 14.05
C PHE A 51 -17.39 0.00 14.81
N GLY A 52 -16.26 0.62 14.45
CA GLY A 52 -14.96 0.29 15.03
C GLY A 52 -14.90 0.40 16.56
N GLU A 53 -15.49 1.43 17.15
CA GLU A 53 -15.57 1.61 18.62
C GLU A 53 -16.48 0.56 19.28
N GLN A 54 -17.65 0.31 18.67
CA GLN A 54 -18.65 -0.62 19.19
C GLN A 54 -18.22 -2.08 19.07
N LEU A 55 -17.59 -2.46 17.95
CA LEU A 55 -17.05 -3.80 17.72
C LEU A 55 -15.99 -4.14 18.77
N PHE A 56 -15.07 -3.21 19.02
CA PHE A 56 -14.04 -3.41 20.04
C PHE A 56 -14.63 -3.42 21.45
N GLY A 57 -15.57 -2.51 21.74
CA GLY A 57 -16.28 -2.48 23.02
C GLY A 57 -17.06 -3.76 23.33
N ILE A 58 -17.74 -4.35 22.33
CA ILE A 58 -18.52 -5.59 22.49
C ILE A 58 -17.60 -6.81 22.58
N ALA A 59 -16.58 -6.90 21.72
CA ALA A 59 -15.72 -8.08 21.64
C ALA A 59 -14.71 -8.18 22.79
N PHE A 60 -14.19 -7.05 23.27
CA PHE A 60 -13.09 -7.01 24.24
C PHE A 60 -13.46 -6.28 25.55
N GLY A 61 -14.61 -5.60 25.60
CA GLY A 61 -15.08 -4.83 26.76
C GLY A 61 -14.95 -3.31 26.56
N THR A 62 -15.66 -2.54 27.37
CA THR A 62 -15.79 -1.08 27.23
C THR A 62 -14.47 -0.31 27.29
N GLU A 63 -13.48 -0.83 28.01
CA GLU A 63 -12.12 -0.26 28.08
C GLU A 63 -11.39 -0.26 26.72
N TRP A 64 -11.81 -1.12 25.79
CA TRP A 64 -11.21 -1.25 24.46
C TRP A 64 -11.83 -0.33 23.40
N THR A 65 -12.82 0.48 23.78
CA THR A 65 -13.44 1.46 22.88
C THR A 65 -12.39 2.40 22.27
N PHE A 66 -11.39 2.81 23.08
CA PHE A 66 -10.28 3.64 22.61
C PHE A 66 -9.45 2.95 21.51
N SER A 67 -9.27 1.63 21.60
CA SER A 67 -8.60 0.85 20.54
C SER A 67 -9.37 0.87 19.23
N GLY A 68 -10.70 0.91 19.28
CA GLY A 68 -11.55 1.12 18.12
C GLY A 68 -11.32 2.48 17.45
N THR A 69 -11.16 3.55 18.24
CA THR A 69 -10.82 4.88 17.71
C THR A 69 -9.45 4.90 17.04
N ILE A 70 -8.44 4.25 17.64
CA ILE A 70 -7.11 4.10 17.03
C ILE A 70 -7.20 3.30 15.73
N ALA A 71 -7.96 2.21 15.71
CA ALA A 71 -8.13 1.37 14.52
C ALA A 71 -8.71 2.17 13.34
N LYS A 72 -9.67 3.08 13.59
CA LYS A 72 -10.19 4.00 12.56
C LYS A 72 -9.09 4.88 11.98
N GLN A 73 -8.18 5.41 12.79
CA GLN A 73 -7.07 6.23 12.32
C GLN A 73 -6.05 5.43 11.52
N LEU A 74 -5.68 4.24 12.00
CA LEU A 74 -4.68 3.36 11.38
C LEU A 74 -5.18 2.67 10.10
N MET A 75 -6.49 2.64 9.87
CA MET A 75 -7.08 2.11 8.65
C MET A 75 -6.42 2.68 7.39
N TRP A 76 -6.16 4.00 7.34
CA TRP A 76 -5.51 4.64 6.19
C TRP A 76 -4.12 4.05 5.89
N PRO A 77 -3.17 4.02 6.85
CA PRO A 77 -1.90 3.31 6.69
C PRO A 77 -2.04 1.87 6.21
N PHE A 78 -2.99 1.10 6.74
CA PHE A 78 -3.18 -0.30 6.36
C PHE A 78 -3.60 -0.44 4.89
N LEU A 79 -4.52 0.40 4.43
CA LEU A 79 -4.97 0.42 3.03
C LEU A 79 -3.83 0.81 2.08
N LEU A 80 -3.08 1.85 2.43
CA LEU A 80 -1.95 2.29 1.65
C LEU A 80 -0.84 1.24 1.60
N TYR A 81 -0.55 0.60 2.73
CA TYR A 81 0.39 -0.51 2.81
C TYR A 81 -0.05 -1.68 1.92
N PHE A 82 -1.32 -2.06 1.96
CA PHE A 82 -1.87 -3.12 1.11
C PHE A 82 -1.66 -2.84 -0.38
N ILE A 83 -1.99 -1.62 -0.82
CA ILE A 83 -1.82 -1.19 -2.20
C ILE A 83 -0.34 -1.25 -2.56
N SER A 84 0.52 -0.54 -1.83
CA SER A 84 1.95 -0.49 -2.13
C SER A 84 2.58 -1.88 -2.17
N PHE A 85 2.26 -2.75 -1.20
CA PHE A 85 2.77 -4.11 -1.16
C PHE A 85 2.33 -4.95 -2.36
N SER A 86 1.06 -4.84 -2.77
CA SER A 86 0.52 -5.58 -3.93
C SER A 86 1.22 -5.22 -5.24
N PHE A 87 1.74 -3.99 -5.36
CA PHE A 87 2.44 -3.50 -6.55
C PHE A 87 3.97 -3.66 -6.50
N THR A 88 4.55 -4.12 -5.38
CA THR A 88 6.01 -4.32 -5.30
C THR A 88 6.51 -5.35 -6.32
N SER A 89 5.73 -6.40 -6.59
CA SER A 89 6.07 -7.41 -7.60
C SER A 89 6.18 -6.87 -9.01
N LEU A 90 5.53 -5.75 -9.34
CA LEU A 90 5.68 -5.11 -10.64
C LEU A 90 7.12 -4.61 -10.86
N PHE A 91 7.78 -4.12 -9.81
CA PHE A 91 9.19 -3.75 -9.89
C PHE A 91 10.08 -4.96 -10.11
N LEU A 92 9.75 -6.11 -9.52
CA LEU A 92 10.47 -7.36 -9.73
C LEU A 92 10.27 -7.87 -11.16
N ALA A 93 9.03 -7.91 -11.64
CA ALA A 93 8.65 -8.39 -12.97
C ALA A 93 9.32 -7.59 -14.10
N LEU A 94 9.49 -6.28 -13.89
CA LEU A 94 10.15 -5.37 -14.84
C LEU A 94 11.65 -5.18 -14.59
N GLN A 95 12.24 -5.99 -13.70
CA GLN A 95 13.65 -5.92 -13.33
C GLN A 95 14.11 -4.53 -12.85
N LYS A 96 13.19 -3.77 -12.21
CA LYS A 96 13.45 -2.45 -11.61
C LYS A 96 13.68 -2.53 -10.10
N VAL A 97 14.40 -3.56 -9.65
CA VAL A 97 14.71 -3.82 -8.24
C VAL A 97 15.38 -2.62 -7.57
N LYS A 98 16.28 -1.92 -8.28
CA LYS A 98 16.94 -0.70 -7.76
C LYS A 98 15.95 0.38 -7.33
N ALA A 99 14.89 0.61 -8.12
CA ALA A 99 13.87 1.60 -7.78
C ALA A 99 13.05 1.18 -6.54
N LEU A 100 12.75 -0.12 -6.42
CA LEU A 100 12.10 -0.67 -5.24
C LEU A 100 12.98 -0.54 -3.99
N SER A 101 14.28 -0.82 -4.09
CA SER A 101 15.22 -0.67 -2.98
C SER A 101 15.34 0.77 -2.51
N VAL A 102 15.42 1.74 -3.44
CA VAL A 102 15.43 3.17 -3.09
C VAL A 102 14.17 3.54 -2.31
N TYR A 103 12.99 3.10 -2.77
CA TYR A 103 11.75 3.29 -2.03
C TYR A 103 11.80 2.68 -0.63
N GLN A 104 12.27 1.44 -0.49
CA GLN A 104 12.36 0.76 0.81
C GLN A 104 13.26 1.52 1.80
N VAL A 105 14.40 2.02 1.33
CA VAL A 105 15.31 2.83 2.15
C VAL A 105 14.66 4.13 2.57
N ILE A 106 14.01 4.85 1.65
CA ILE A 106 13.33 6.11 1.98
C ILE A 106 12.19 5.87 2.98
N ASN A 107 11.38 4.83 2.76
CA ASN A 107 10.31 4.46 3.68
C ASN A 107 10.85 4.09 5.08
N PHE A 108 11.95 3.32 5.13
CA PHE A 108 12.61 2.98 6.39
C PHE A 108 13.09 4.22 7.13
N LEU A 109 13.74 5.16 6.44
CA LEU A 109 14.20 6.42 7.04
C LEU A 109 13.04 7.30 7.52
N LEU A 110 11.94 7.36 6.76
CA LEU A 110 10.71 8.04 7.15
C LEU A 110 10.18 7.49 8.48
N ILE A 111 9.98 6.18 8.57
CA ILE A 111 9.48 5.55 9.81
C ILE A 111 10.49 5.71 10.96
N LEU A 112 11.79 5.54 10.70
CA LEU A 112 12.84 5.74 11.70
C LEU A 112 12.83 7.17 12.25
N SER A 113 12.50 8.15 11.41
CA SER A 113 12.45 9.55 11.84
C SER A 113 11.33 9.87 12.84
N LEU A 114 10.34 8.99 13.02
CA LEU A 114 9.34 9.11 14.08
C LEU A 114 9.94 9.02 15.49
N TRP A 115 11.12 8.42 15.64
CA TRP A 115 11.80 8.29 16.93
C TRP A 115 12.06 9.65 17.61
N TRP A 116 12.33 10.70 16.82
CA TRP A 116 12.51 12.06 17.33
C TRP A 116 11.21 12.70 17.86
N PHE A 117 10.04 12.14 17.53
CA PHE A 117 8.73 12.68 17.90
C PHE A 117 8.06 11.90 19.05
N THR A 118 8.82 11.10 19.78
CA THR A 118 8.34 10.29 20.93
C THR A 118 7.84 11.12 22.11
N HIS A 119 8.14 12.42 22.16
CA HIS A 119 7.67 13.35 23.18
C HIS A 119 6.23 13.85 22.95
N LEU A 120 5.63 13.56 21.78
CA LEU A 120 4.25 13.95 21.46
C LEU A 120 3.23 13.11 22.24
N SER A 121 2.02 13.64 22.42
CA SER A 121 0.91 12.83 22.93
C SER A 121 0.62 11.67 21.98
N PHE A 122 0.13 10.56 22.54
CA PHE A 122 -0.12 9.33 21.79
C PHE A 122 -0.98 9.55 20.52
N GLU A 123 -2.07 10.30 20.62
CA GLU A 123 -2.93 10.61 19.47
C GLU A 123 -2.21 11.41 18.38
N LYS A 124 -1.38 12.41 18.77
CA LYS A 124 -0.58 13.20 17.83
C LYS A 124 0.49 12.35 17.17
N PHE A 125 1.09 11.41 17.91
CA PHE A 125 2.06 10.46 17.39
C PHE A 125 1.43 9.54 16.33
N ILE A 126 0.25 8.97 16.61
CA ILE A 126 -0.48 8.13 15.64
C ILE A 126 -0.86 8.95 14.40
N SER A 127 -1.35 10.18 14.57
CA SER A 127 -1.65 11.06 13.44
C SER A 127 -0.41 11.35 12.58
N LEU A 128 0.74 11.64 13.20
CA LEU A 128 2.01 11.84 12.49
C LEU A 128 2.46 10.58 11.74
N PHE A 129 2.32 9.40 12.36
CA PHE A 129 2.56 8.12 11.70
C PHE A 129 1.67 7.94 10.47
N VAL A 130 0.38 8.31 10.55
CA VAL A 130 -0.54 8.28 9.40
C VAL A 130 -0.05 9.19 8.28
N TYR A 131 0.35 10.43 8.59
CA TYR A 131 0.89 11.35 7.59
C TYR A 131 2.15 10.80 6.91
N PHE A 132 3.05 10.18 7.65
CA PHE A 132 4.27 9.59 7.08
C PHE A 132 3.95 8.43 6.13
N ASN A 133 2.96 7.60 6.47
CA ASN A 133 2.50 6.54 5.57
C ASN A 133 1.84 7.10 4.30
N ILE A 134 1.08 8.20 4.40
CA ILE A 134 0.52 8.89 3.23
C ILE A 134 1.65 9.40 2.32
N ILE A 135 2.66 10.08 2.88
CA ILE A 135 3.82 10.58 2.12
C ILE A 135 4.55 9.41 1.43
N SER A 136 4.79 8.33 2.17
CA SER A 136 5.43 7.12 1.62
C SER A 136 4.61 6.51 0.48
N ALA A 137 3.30 6.41 0.63
CA ALA A 137 2.42 5.89 -0.41
C ALA A 137 2.39 6.77 -1.67
N LEU A 138 2.40 8.10 -1.51
CA LEU A 138 2.52 9.03 -2.63
C LEU A 138 3.85 8.86 -3.36
N LEU A 139 4.96 8.73 -2.63
CA LEU A 139 6.26 8.44 -3.22
C LEU A 139 6.25 7.11 -3.98
N PHE A 140 5.65 6.06 -3.41
CA PHE A 140 5.50 4.77 -4.06
C PHE A 140 4.71 4.90 -5.37
N ALA A 141 3.55 5.56 -5.33
CA ALA A 141 2.69 5.76 -6.49
C ALA A 141 3.39 6.56 -7.59
N PHE A 142 4.18 7.58 -7.21
CA PHE A 142 5.02 8.33 -8.13
C PHE A 142 6.06 7.42 -8.81
N LEU A 143 6.85 6.68 -8.04
CA LEU A 143 7.86 5.75 -8.56
C LEU A 143 7.23 4.69 -9.47
N LEU A 144 6.13 4.09 -9.05
CA LEU A 144 5.38 3.10 -9.82
C LEU A 144 4.94 3.69 -11.17
N SER A 145 4.36 4.89 -11.16
CA SER A 145 3.90 5.57 -12.37
C SER A 145 5.07 5.84 -13.32
N THR A 146 6.22 6.29 -12.82
CA THR A 146 7.40 6.52 -13.67
C THR A 146 7.90 5.23 -14.33
N VAL A 147 7.92 4.11 -13.60
CA VAL A 147 8.33 2.80 -14.11
C VAL A 147 7.38 2.32 -15.21
N VAL A 148 6.07 2.41 -14.96
CA VAL A 148 5.04 1.98 -15.92
C VAL A 148 5.05 2.84 -17.18
N ILE A 149 5.19 4.18 -17.05
CA ILE A 149 5.26 5.10 -18.21
C ILE A 149 6.51 4.85 -19.04
N ARG A 150 7.68 4.67 -18.39
CA ARG A 150 8.93 4.34 -19.08
C ARG A 150 8.82 3.02 -19.84
N TYR A 151 8.20 2.01 -19.23
CA TYR A 151 7.95 0.73 -19.89
C TYR A 151 7.05 0.90 -21.12
N LYS A 152 5.92 1.61 -20.98
CA LYS A 152 5.00 1.88 -22.11
C LYS A 152 5.70 2.59 -23.27
N ARG A 153 6.53 3.60 -23.00
CA ARG A 153 7.30 4.32 -24.03
C ARG A 153 8.33 3.42 -24.72
N GLY A 154 9.02 2.57 -23.98
CA GLY A 154 9.99 1.61 -24.54
C GLY A 154 9.36 0.57 -25.47
N LEU A 155 8.07 0.24 -25.27
CA LEU A 155 7.33 -0.63 -26.19
C LEU A 155 7.02 0.07 -27.52
N HIS A 156 6.61 1.34 -27.50
CA HIS A 156 6.31 2.12 -28.72
C HIS A 156 7.55 2.49 -29.55
N SER A 157 8.74 2.53 -28.94
CA SER A 157 9.99 2.84 -29.67
C SER A 157 10.59 1.64 -30.40
N ASN A 158 10.09 0.42 -30.18
CA ASN A 158 10.61 -0.83 -30.75
C ASN A 158 9.62 -1.46 -31.77
N VAL A 159 8.60 -0.71 -32.17
CA VAL A 159 7.65 -1.04 -33.26
C VAL A 159 7.86 0.01 -34.35
#